data_AF-A0A3S0XAX3-F1
#
_entry.id   AF-A0A3S0XAX3-F1
#
_cell.length_a   1.000
_cell.length_b   1.000
_cell.length_c   1.000
_cell.angle_alpha   90.00
_cell.angle_beta   90.00
_cell.angle_gamma   90.00
#
_symmetry.space_group_name_H-M   'P 1'
#
loop_
_entity.id
_entity.type
_entity.pdbx_description
1 polymer ?
#
loop_
_entity_poly.entity_id
_entity_poly.type
_entity_poly.pdbx_seq_one_letter_code
_entity_poly.pdbx_strand_id
1 'polypeptide(L)'
;MKKIPIFIFLLSFIVSFSVQGTATNLFDQQVRLQIFLLENNFSPGKIDGRQGKFTRLFLNLYKKAHPLESEQSFNAALAQIEPLYLSYSCYAHKLVV
;
A
#
# COMPACT_ATOMS: atom_id res chain seq x y z
N MET A 1 -36.05 40.83 14.65
CA MET A 1 -34.67 40.33 14.53
C MET A 1 -34.71 38.86 14.12
N LYS A 2 -34.45 38.56 12.84
CA LYS A 2 -34.63 37.23 12.23
C LYS A 2 -33.32 36.45 12.38
N LYS A 3 -33.25 35.58 13.41
CA LYS A 3 -32.09 34.71 13.66
C LYS A 3 -32.11 33.59 12.61
N ILE A 4 -31.28 33.70 11.58
CA ILE A 4 -31.06 32.65 10.60
C ILE A 4 -30.22 31.56 11.30
N PRO A 5 -30.70 30.33 11.45
CA PRO A 5 -29.93 29.31 12.14
C PRO A 5 -28.81 28.82 11.21
N ILE A 6 -27.57 28.98 11.68
CA ILE A 6 -26.31 28.47 11.12
C ILE A 6 -26.27 26.93 11.01
N PHE A 7 -27.35 26.25 11.38
CA PHE A 7 -27.46 24.79 11.42
C PHE A 7 -27.41 24.11 10.05
N ILE A 8 -27.62 24.83 8.95
CA ILE A 8 -27.57 24.26 7.59
C ILE A 8 -26.12 24.00 7.12
N PHE A 9 -25.11 24.62 7.73
CA PHE A 9 -23.73 24.45 7.28
C PHE A 9 -23.03 23.19 7.86
N LEU A 10 -23.54 22.61 8.94
CA LEU A 10 -22.92 21.44 9.58
C LEU A 10 -23.31 20.10 8.93
N LEU A 11 -24.36 20.08 8.10
CA LEU A 11 -24.88 18.86 7.46
C LEU A 11 -24.30 18.59 6.05
N SER A 12 -23.43 19.46 5.52
CA SER A 12 -22.85 19.27 4.18
C SER A 12 -21.43 18.66 4.18
N PHE A 13 -20.76 18.57 5.34
CA PHE A 13 -19.35 18.14 5.40
C PHE A 13 -19.14 16.62 5.59
N ILE A 14 -20.17 15.78 5.41
CA ILE A 14 -20.05 14.33 5.73
C ILE A 14 -19.86 13.44 4.49
N VAL A 15 -20.01 13.93 3.27
CA VAL A 15 -19.92 13.03 2.10
C VAL A 15 -18.82 13.44 1.14
N SER A 16 -17.59 13.12 1.52
CA SER A 16 -16.47 12.99 0.57
C SER A 16 -15.50 11.92 1.06
N PHE A 17 -16.00 10.70 1.21
CA PHE A 17 -15.15 9.51 1.19
C PHE A 17 -15.65 8.59 0.09
N SER A 18 -15.48 9.04 -1.16
CA SER A 18 -15.54 8.15 -2.30
C SER A 18 -14.31 7.24 -2.24
N VAL A 19 -14.47 6.03 -1.71
CA VAL A 19 -13.56 4.93 -1.99
C VAL A 19 -13.64 4.69 -3.49
N GLN A 20 -12.65 5.18 -4.23
CA GLN A 20 -12.50 4.92 -5.64
C GLN A 20 -12.14 3.44 -5.81
N GLY A 21 -13.14 2.56 -5.87
CA GLY A 21 -12.96 1.18 -6.27
C GLY A 21 -12.67 1.13 -7.75
N THR A 22 -11.44 1.46 -8.16
CA THR A 22 -11.00 1.24 -9.54
C THR A 22 -10.83 -0.26 -9.75
N ALA A 23 -11.24 -0.77 -10.91
CA ALA A 23 -10.86 -2.11 -11.34
C ALA A 23 -9.33 -2.17 -11.38
N THR A 24 -8.73 -2.69 -10.32
CA THR A 24 -7.28 -2.66 -10.15
C THR A 24 -6.66 -3.65 -11.12
N ASN A 25 -5.72 -3.17 -11.93
CA ASN A 25 -4.97 -4.02 -12.84
C ASN A 25 -4.26 -5.10 -11.99
N LEU A 26 -4.31 -6.37 -12.43
CA LEU A 26 -3.62 -7.46 -11.72
C LEU A 26 -2.14 -7.16 -11.53
N PHE A 27 -1.51 -6.51 -12.51
CA PHE A 27 -0.13 -6.03 -12.42
C PHE A 27 0.07 -5.09 -11.23
N ASP A 28 -0.79 -4.09 -11.08
CA ASP A 28 -0.72 -3.10 -10.00
C ASP A 28 -0.90 -3.76 -8.63
N GLN A 29 -1.83 -4.72 -8.52
CA GLN A 29 -2.02 -5.48 -7.28
C GLN A 29 -0.75 -6.25 -6.88
N GLN A 30 -0.08 -6.86 -7.85
CA GLN A 30 1.17 -7.58 -7.60
C GLN A 30 2.31 -6.62 -7.26
N VAL A 31 2.38 -5.46 -7.89
CA VAL A 31 3.37 -4.43 -7.53
C VAL A 31 3.15 -3.93 -6.10
N ARG A 32 1.90 -3.64 -5.70
CA ARG A 32 1.56 -3.26 -4.32
C ARG A 32 2.01 -4.34 -3.33
N LEU A 33 1.70 -5.60 -3.59
CA LEU A 33 2.15 -6.71 -2.75
C LEU A 33 3.67 -6.77 -2.63
N GLN A 34 4.40 -6.60 -3.73
CA GLN A 34 5.86 -6.64 -3.71
C GLN A 34 6.43 -5.45 -2.91
N ILE A 35 5.92 -4.22 -3.10
CA ILE A 35 6.33 -3.05 -2.32
C ILE A 35 6.02 -3.25 -0.83
N PHE A 36 4.80 -3.71 -0.51
CA PHE A 36 4.38 -4.00 0.86
C PHE A 36 5.35 -4.94 1.58
N LEU A 37 5.70 -6.04 0.93
CA LEU A 37 6.62 -7.01 1.51
C LEU A 37 7.97 -6.35 1.79
N LEU A 38 8.49 -5.56 0.84
CA LEU A 38 9.77 -4.87 1.01
C LEU A 38 9.74 -3.88 2.19
N GLU A 39 8.70 -3.05 2.31
CA GLU A 39 8.51 -2.09 3.40
C GLU A 39 8.44 -2.78 4.77
N ASN A 40 7.95 -4.02 4.80
CA ASN A 40 7.89 -4.85 6.01
C ASN A 40 9.16 -5.70 6.22
N ASN A 41 10.26 -5.41 5.52
CA ASN A 41 11.54 -6.14 5.58
C ASN A 41 11.54 -7.57 5.03
N PHE A 42 10.55 -7.92 4.19
CA PHE A 42 10.49 -9.18 3.46
C PHE A 42 10.84 -8.94 1.99
N SER A 43 12.06 -9.25 1.57
CA SER A 43 12.53 -8.87 0.22
C SER A 43 11.91 -9.73 -0.90
N PRO A 44 10.95 -9.24 -1.71
CA PRO A 44 10.29 -10.04 -2.74
C PRO A 44 11.19 -10.32 -3.96
N GLY A 45 12.42 -9.81 -3.96
CA GLY A 45 13.29 -9.72 -5.13
C GLY A 45 12.96 -8.47 -5.95
N LYS A 46 12.81 -8.65 -7.27
CA LYS A 46 12.49 -7.57 -8.20
C LYS A 46 11.01 -7.16 -8.07
N ILE A 47 10.74 -5.86 -8.08
CA ILE A 47 9.38 -5.32 -8.24
C ILE A 47 9.05 -5.33 -9.73
N ASP A 48 8.24 -6.27 -10.18
CA ASP A 48 7.93 -6.52 -11.59
C ASP A 48 6.47 -6.93 -11.87
N GLY A 49 5.61 -6.88 -10.86
CA GLY A 49 4.19 -7.24 -10.98
C GLY A 49 3.94 -8.73 -11.22
N ARG A 50 4.93 -9.60 -11.01
CA ARG A 50 4.78 -11.06 -11.15
C ARG A 50 5.00 -11.76 -9.83
N GLN A 51 4.11 -12.67 -9.49
CA GLN A 51 4.22 -13.46 -8.26
C GLN A 51 5.23 -14.61 -8.39
N GLY A 52 6.52 -14.25 -8.39
CA GLY A 52 7.64 -15.19 -8.51
C GLY A 52 7.81 -16.13 -7.31
N LYS A 53 8.88 -16.93 -7.33
CA LYS A 53 9.23 -17.82 -6.20
C LYS A 53 9.51 -17.03 -4.93
N PHE A 54 10.26 -15.92 -5.03
CA PHE A 54 10.59 -15.06 -3.89
C PHE A 54 9.35 -14.37 -3.32
N THR A 55 8.53 -13.71 -4.14
CA THR A 55 7.29 -13.09 -3.67
C THR A 55 6.39 -14.07 -2.91
N ARG A 56 6.22 -15.31 -3.42
CA ARG A 56 5.44 -16.35 -2.73
C ARG A 56 6.08 -16.80 -1.42
N LEU A 57 7.39 -17.03 -1.41
CA LEU A 57 8.12 -17.42 -0.20
C LEU A 57 7.96 -16.37 0.89
N PHE A 58 8.21 -15.11 0.56
CA PHE A 58 8.18 -14.00 1.50
C PHE A 58 6.76 -13.63 1.95
N LEU A 59 5.75 -13.75 1.09
CA LEU A 59 4.34 -13.66 1.51
C LEU A 59 3.99 -14.73 2.55
N ASN A 60 4.42 -15.97 2.34
CA ASN A 60 4.17 -17.04 3.30
C ASN A 60 4.90 -16.80 4.63
N LEU A 61 6.14 -16.28 4.60
CA LEU A 61 6.88 -15.91 5.80
C LEU A 61 6.21 -14.74 6.53
N TYR A 62 5.75 -13.73 5.80
CA TYR A 62 5.01 -12.59 6.35
C TYR A 62 3.74 -13.06 7.08
N LYS A 63 2.91 -13.91 6.44
CA LYS A 63 1.69 -14.46 7.06
C LYS A 63 1.98 -15.30 8.30
N LYS A 64 3.10 -16.04 8.32
CA LYS A 64 3.55 -16.79 9.50
C LYS A 64 4.01 -15.88 10.64
N ALA A 65 4.65 -14.75 10.32
CA ALA A 65 5.07 -13.77 11.32
C ALA A 65 3.88 -12.98 11.90
N HIS A 66 2.78 -12.84 11.14
CA HIS A 66 1.58 -12.09 11.52
C HIS A 66 0.32 -12.97 11.55
N PRO A 67 0.27 -14.02 12.39
CA PRO A 67 -0.82 -15.02 12.35
C PRO A 67 -2.20 -14.46 12.77
N LEU A 68 -2.24 -13.31 13.44
CA LEU A 68 -3.46 -12.66 13.91
C LEU A 68 -3.94 -11.54 12.98
N GLU A 69 -3.19 -11.22 11.92
CA GLU A 69 -3.60 -10.21 10.96
C GLU A 69 -4.77 -10.74 10.12
N SER A 70 -5.86 -9.97 10.07
CA SER A 70 -7.00 -10.33 9.24
C SER A 70 -6.72 -10.03 7.77
N GLU A 71 -7.25 -10.85 6.86
CA GLU A 71 -7.15 -10.60 5.42
C GLU A 71 -7.73 -9.22 5.04
N GLN A 72 -8.71 -8.70 5.78
CA GLN A 72 -9.25 -7.36 5.53
C GLN A 72 -8.27 -6.25 5.91
N SER A 73 -7.58 -6.37 7.05
CA SER A 73 -6.50 -5.43 7.43
C SER A 73 -5.36 -5.46 6.41
N PHE A 74 -4.95 -6.67 6.03
CA PHE A 74 -3.88 -6.88 5.04
C PHE A 74 -4.25 -6.23 3.68
N ASN A 75 -5.44 -6.51 3.16
CA ASN A 75 -5.90 -5.93 1.90
C ASN A 75 -6.10 -4.41 1.98
N ALA A 76 -6.53 -3.88 3.12
CA ALA A 76 -6.62 -2.44 3.34
C ALA A 76 -5.22 -1.79 3.30
N ALA A 77 -4.22 -2.41 3.92
CA ALA A 77 -2.84 -1.94 3.88
C ALA A 77 -2.29 -1.95 2.44
N LEU A 78 -2.52 -3.02 1.67
CA LEU A 78 -2.13 -3.09 0.26
C LEU A 78 -2.76 -1.97 -0.57
N ALA A 79 -4.04 -1.64 -0.33
CA ALA A 79 -4.75 -0.62 -1.08
C ALA A 79 -4.21 0.80 -0.85
N GLN A 80 -3.50 1.07 0.26
CA GLN A 80 -2.92 2.38 0.56
C GLN A 80 -1.56 2.62 -0.13
N ILE A 81 -0.96 1.61 -0.76
CA ILE A 81 0.40 1.71 -1.30
C ILE A 81 0.43 2.54 -2.58
N GLU A 82 0.94 3.76 -2.47
CA GLU A 82 1.27 4.63 -3.59
C GLU A 82 2.55 5.41 -3.23
N PRO A 83 3.45 5.69 -4.20
CA PRO A 83 3.36 5.32 -5.61
C PRO A 83 3.74 3.85 -5.87
N LEU A 84 3.32 3.29 -7.02
CA LEU A 84 3.68 1.93 -7.46
C LEU A 84 5.12 1.79 -8.01
N TYR A 85 6.06 2.56 -7.47
CA TYR A 85 7.48 2.47 -7.78
C TYR A 85 8.33 2.87 -6.57
N LEU A 86 9.58 2.44 -6.58
CA LEU A 86 10.56 2.78 -5.53
C LEU A 86 11.71 3.57 -6.13
N SER A 87 12.19 4.55 -5.38
CA SER A 87 13.42 5.27 -5.69
C SER A 87 14.55 4.69 -4.85
N TYR A 88 15.64 4.31 -5.50
CA TYR A 88 16.86 3.85 -4.83
C TYR A 88 17.93 4.93 -4.94
N SER A 89 18.49 5.34 -3.81
CA SER A 89 19.70 6.16 -3.78
C SER A 89 20.92 5.24 -3.73
N CYS A 90 21.73 5.23 -4.80
CA CYS A 90 23.01 4.55 -4.80
C CYS A 90 24.12 5.54 -4.41
N TYR A 91 24.91 5.20 -3.40
CA TYR A 91 26.09 5.96 -3.04
C TYR A 91 27.30 5.32 -3.71
N ALA A 92 27.98 6.07 -4.57
CA ALA A 92 29.26 5.62 -5.11
C ALA A 92 30.28 5.63 -3.96
N HIS A 93 30.68 4.45 -3.48
CA HIS A 93 31.80 4.34 -2.57
C HIS A 93 33.09 4.57 -3.37
N LYS A 94 33.76 5.69 -3.14
CA LYS A 94 35.04 6.00 -3.77
C LYS A 94 36.07 5.06 -3.15
N LEU A 95 36.48 4.03 -3.89
CA LEU A 95 37.60 3.18 -3.50
C LEU A 95 38.84 4.09 -3.42
N VAL A 96 39.33 4.33 -2.21
CA VAL A 96 40.65 4.93 -2.00
C VAL A 96 41.63 3.80 -2.27
N VAL A 97 42.21 3.82 -3.47
CA VAL A 97 43.32 2.95 -3.87
C VAL A 97 44.62 3.58 -3.41
#